data_AF-A0AAU5FMY7-F1
#
_entry.id   AF-A0AAU5FMY7-F1
#
_cell.length_a   1.000
_cell.length_b   1.000
_cell.length_c   1.000
_cell.angle_alpha   90.00
_cell.angle_beta   90.00
_cell.angle_gamma   90.00
#
_symmetry.space_group_name_H-M   'P 1'
#
loop_
_entity.id
_entity.type
_entity.pdbx_description
1 polymer ?
#
loop_
_entity_poly.entity_id
_entity_poly.type
_entity_poly.pdbx_seq_one_letter_code
_entity_poly.pdbx_strand_id
1 'polypeptide(L)'
;MGVTEEESSGRGLSERGLSERDRAVLDIAGRTWSGPGPRERAIRERLGMSPTAYFQLLNALLDEESALRYAPVTVNRLRASRARRATDR
;
A
#
# COMPACT_ATOMS: atom_id res chain seq x y z
N MET A 1 -29.97 -11.82 -14.86
CA MET A 1 -28.59 -11.91 -15.38
C MET A 1 -27.80 -10.77 -14.76
N GLY A 2 -27.21 -11.03 -13.60
CA GLY A 2 -26.40 -10.06 -12.88
C GLY A 2 -24.98 -10.12 -13.44
N VAL A 3 -24.55 -9.05 -14.07
CA VAL A 3 -23.14 -8.80 -14.31
C VAL A 3 -22.48 -8.56 -12.96
N THR A 4 -21.88 -9.61 -12.38
CA THR A 4 -20.90 -9.46 -11.30
C THR A 4 -19.58 -9.03 -11.93
N GLU A 5 -19.54 -7.77 -12.37
CA GLU A 5 -18.32 -7.09 -12.82
C GLU A 5 -17.65 -6.42 -11.61
N GLU A 6 -17.16 -7.20 -10.66
CA GLU A 6 -16.22 -6.71 -9.62
C GLU A 6 -15.13 -7.75 -9.32
N GLU A 7 -14.66 -8.44 -10.36
CA GLU A 7 -13.45 -9.28 -10.29
C GLU A 7 -12.45 -8.83 -11.35
N SER A 8 -11.77 -7.69 -11.12
CA SER A 8 -10.44 -7.38 -11.69
C SER A 8 -9.90 -6.02 -11.20
N SER A 9 -9.61 -5.90 -9.91
CA SER A 9 -8.79 -4.78 -9.38
C SER A 9 -7.47 -5.26 -8.76
N GLY A 10 -6.87 -6.31 -9.33
CA GLY A 10 -5.63 -6.92 -8.82
C GLY A 10 -4.59 -7.28 -9.88
N ARG A 11 -4.81 -6.96 -11.16
CA ARG A 11 -3.90 -7.33 -12.28
C ARG A 11 -3.30 -6.12 -13.01
N GLY A 12 -2.97 -5.06 -12.28
CA GLY A 12 -2.41 -3.83 -12.85
C GLY A 12 -0.98 -3.47 -12.44
N LEU A 13 -0.37 -4.20 -11.50
CA LEU A 13 0.81 -3.71 -10.77
C LEU A 13 2.11 -3.71 -11.60
N SER A 14 2.23 -4.56 -12.63
CA SER A 14 3.51 -4.80 -13.31
C SER A 14 3.68 -4.17 -14.71
N GLU A 15 2.60 -3.75 -15.40
CA GLU A 15 2.71 -3.40 -16.84
C GLU A 15 2.58 -1.88 -17.16
N ARG A 16 2.03 -1.05 -16.27
CA ARG A 16 1.76 0.39 -16.55
C ARG A 16 2.19 1.39 -15.47
N GLY A 17 3.03 0.96 -14.52
CA GLY A 17 3.44 1.79 -13.39
C GLY A 17 2.34 1.97 -12.33
N LEU A 18 2.61 2.81 -11.32
CA LEU A 18 1.70 2.98 -10.18
C LEU A 18 0.41 3.69 -10.56
N SER A 19 -0.72 3.09 -10.17
CA SER A 19 -2.02 3.77 -10.19
C SER A 19 -2.09 4.90 -9.15
N GLU A 20 -3.09 5.77 -9.26
CA GLU A 20 -3.33 6.82 -8.26
C GLU A 20 -3.60 6.24 -6.87
N ARG A 21 -4.29 5.10 -6.82
CA ARG A 21 -4.56 4.35 -5.60
C ARG A 21 -3.26 3.86 -4.95
N ASP A 22 -2.33 3.33 -5.74
CA ASP A 22 -1.04 2.85 -5.25
C ASP A 22 -0.18 3.99 -4.69
N ARG A 23 -0.13 5.12 -5.42
CA ARG A 23 0.56 6.33 -4.96
C ARG A 23 -0.02 6.83 -3.64
N ALA A 24 -1.35 6.90 -3.54
CA ALA A 24 -2.03 7.34 -2.32
C ALA A 24 -1.76 6.40 -1.13
N VAL A 25 -1.63 5.08 -1.35
CA VAL A 25 -1.21 4.12 -0.33
C VAL A 25 0.20 4.44 0.19
N LEU A 26 1.15 4.68 -0.71
CA LEU A 26 2.53 5.04 -0.37
C LEU A 26 2.62 6.40 0.33
N ASP A 27 1.82 7.39 -0.09
CA ASP A 27 1.76 8.70 0.53
C ASP A 27 1.26 8.63 1.98
N ILE A 28 0.23 7.81 2.25
CA ILE A 28 -0.26 7.58 3.61
C ILE A 28 0.80 6.86 4.45
N ALA A 29 1.54 5.91 3.86
CA ALA A 29 2.62 5.18 4.54
C ALA A 29 3.83 6.05 4.87
N GLY A 30 4.08 7.09 4.06
CA GLY A 30 5.19 8.03 4.25
C GLY A 30 4.96 9.04 5.37
N ARG A 31 3.70 9.35 5.69
CA ARG A 31 3.32 10.36 6.69
C ARG A 31 3.54 9.89 8.13
N THR A 32 3.83 10.87 8.99
CA THR A 32 3.84 10.69 10.44
C THR A 32 2.41 10.86 10.98
N TRP A 33 2.01 9.93 11.85
CA TRP A 33 0.68 9.92 12.48
C TRP A 33 0.85 9.93 13.99
N SER A 34 -0.03 10.63 14.71
CA SER A 34 -0.03 10.65 16.18
C SER A 34 -0.49 9.33 16.81
N GLY A 35 -0.98 8.38 16.02
CA GLY A 35 -1.38 7.05 16.44
C GLY A 35 -2.09 6.26 15.33
N PRO A 36 -2.54 5.02 15.61
CA PRO A 36 -3.23 4.19 14.62
C PRO A 36 -4.60 4.74 14.21
N GLY A 37 -5.36 5.34 15.13
CA GLY A 37 -6.70 5.86 14.85
C GLY A 37 -6.76 6.91 13.73
N PRO A 38 -5.96 8.00 13.78
CA PRO A 38 -5.90 8.98 12.71
C PRO A 38 -5.45 8.39 11.37
N ARG A 39 -4.50 7.45 11.38
CA ARG A 39 -4.04 6.77 10.16
C ARG A 39 -5.15 5.93 9.54
N GLU A 40 -5.84 5.12 10.33
CA GLU A 40 -6.94 4.29 9.86
C GLU A 40 -8.10 5.12 9.32
N ARG A 41 -8.42 6.25 9.97
CA ARG A 41 -9.42 7.19 9.46
C ARG A 41 -9.03 7.69 8.08
N ALA A 42 -7.80 8.16 7.90
CA ALA A 42 -7.32 8.61 6.60
C ALA A 42 -7.32 7.52 5.54
N ILE A 43 -7.02 6.27 5.91
CA ILE A 43 -7.13 5.11 5.00
C ILE A 43 -8.58 4.95 4.54
N ARG A 44 -9.55 4.95 5.46
CA ARG A 44 -10.97 4.78 5.11
C ARG A 44 -11.47 5.95 4.26
N GLU A 45 -11.20 7.18 4.68
CA GLU A 45 -11.73 8.39 4.03
C GLU A 45 -11.10 8.67 2.66
N ARG A 46 -9.78 8.48 2.51
CA ARG A 46 -9.08 8.82 1.26
C ARG A 46 -9.04 7.69 0.25
N LEU A 47 -9.08 6.44 0.72
CA LEU A 47 -8.89 5.28 -0.14
C LEU A 47 -10.14 4.39 -0.24
N GLY A 48 -11.16 4.61 0.61
CA GLY A 48 -12.31 3.71 0.69
C GLY A 48 -11.94 2.28 1.10
N MET A 49 -10.79 2.09 1.76
CA MET A 49 -10.26 0.76 2.10
C MET A 49 -10.42 0.44 3.58
N SER A 50 -10.55 -0.86 3.87
CA SER A 50 -10.30 -1.35 5.23
C SER A 50 -8.81 -1.28 5.56
N PRO A 51 -8.43 -1.17 6.85
CA PRO A 51 -7.02 -1.19 7.25
C PRO A 51 -6.28 -2.45 6.77
N THR A 52 -6.94 -3.62 6.81
CA THR A 52 -6.36 -4.89 6.34
C THR A 52 -6.05 -4.85 4.84
N ALA A 53 -7.00 -4.41 4.01
CA ALA A 53 -6.78 -4.30 2.56
C ALA A 53 -5.66 -3.30 2.24
N TYR A 54 -5.57 -2.20 2.98
CA TYR A 54 -4.48 -1.25 2.86
C TYR A 54 -3.12 -1.89 3.14
N PHE A 55 -2.97 -2.64 4.24
CA PHE A 55 -1.69 -3.28 4.55
C PHE A 55 -1.33 -4.38 3.56
N GLN A 56 -2.31 -5.11 3.02
CA GLN A 56 -2.08 -6.11 1.97
C GLN A 56 -1.56 -5.46 0.68
N LEU A 57 -2.22 -4.40 0.20
CA LEU A 57 -1.77 -3.68 -1.00
C LEU A 57 -0.43 -2.99 -0.79
N LEU A 58 -0.26 -2.29 0.34
CA LEU A 58 1.04 -1.74 0.73
C LEU A 58 2.10 -2.84 0.73
N ASN A 59 1.72 -4.06 1.12
CA ASN A 59 2.67 -5.15 1.16
C ASN A 59 3.20 -5.56 -0.20
N ALA A 60 2.29 -5.76 -1.16
CA ALA A 60 2.62 -6.04 -2.55
C ALA A 60 3.43 -4.90 -3.20
N LEU A 61 3.04 -3.64 -2.96
CA LEU A 61 3.73 -2.48 -3.52
C LEU A 61 5.19 -2.38 -3.07
N LEU A 62 5.53 -2.88 -1.88
CA LEU A 62 6.92 -2.84 -1.46
C LEU A 62 7.80 -3.78 -2.27
N ASP A 63 7.29 -4.71 -3.07
CA ASP A 63 8.11 -5.58 -3.91
C ASP A 63 8.29 -5.01 -5.33
N GLU A 64 7.58 -3.93 -5.65
CA GLU A 64 7.58 -3.29 -6.96
C GLU A 64 8.67 -2.22 -7.12
N GLU A 65 9.34 -2.23 -8.27
CA GLU A 65 10.36 -1.22 -8.61
C GLU A 65 9.72 0.16 -8.84
N SER A 66 8.49 0.20 -9.38
CA SER A 66 7.75 1.45 -9.60
C SER A 66 7.43 2.17 -8.28
N ALA A 67 7.16 1.42 -7.21
CA ALA A 67 7.00 1.96 -5.86
C ALA A 67 8.32 2.52 -5.30
N LEU A 68 9.43 1.82 -5.51
CA LEU A 68 10.76 2.28 -5.09
C LEU A 68 11.14 3.60 -5.77
N ARG A 69 10.85 3.75 -7.07
CA ARG A 69 11.09 5.01 -7.80
C ARG A 69 10.22 6.17 -7.28
N TYR A 70 8.96 5.90 -6.92
CA TYR A 70 8.03 6.93 -6.46
C TYR A 70 8.30 7.39 -5.02
N ALA A 71 8.52 6.46 -4.09
CA ALA A 71 8.67 6.76 -2.66
C ALA A 71 9.87 6.02 -2.03
N PRO A 72 11.11 6.29 -2.47
CA PRO A 72 12.29 5.47 -2.13
C PRO A 72 12.56 5.38 -0.63
N VAL A 73 12.43 6.49 0.11
CA VAL A 73 12.65 6.52 1.56
C VAL A 73 11.62 5.67 2.30
N THR A 74 10.34 5.81 1.94
CA THR A 74 9.24 5.06 2.56
C THR A 74 9.38 3.57 2.29
N VAL A 75 9.64 3.19 1.03
CA VAL A 75 9.78 1.80 0.62
C VAL A 75 10.98 1.14 1.30
N ASN A 76 12.16 1.75 1.27
CA ASN A 76 13.35 1.18 1.90
C ASN A 76 13.19 1.03 3.41
N ARG A 77 12.62 2.03 4.10
CA ARG A 77 12.35 1.95 5.55
C ARG A 77 11.43 0.77 5.89
N LEU A 78 10.37 0.57 5.11
CA LEU A 78 9.42 -0.50 5.37
C LEU A 78 9.98 -1.88 5.00
N ARG A 79 10.73 -2.01 3.89
CA ARG A 79 11.48 -3.23 3.53
C ARG A 79 12.45 -3.63 4.65
N ALA A 80 13.23 -2.68 5.16
CA ALA A 80 14.15 -2.92 6.28
C ALA A 80 13.40 -3.35 7.55
N SER A 81 12.24 -2.77 7.85
CA SER A 81 11.41 -3.19 8.98
C SER A 81 10.91 -4.63 8.83
N ARG A 82 10.53 -5.06 7.62
CA ARG A 82 10.16 -6.46 7.36
C ARG A 82 11.32 -7.41 7.56
N ALA A 83 12.49 -7.09 7.01
CA ALA A 83 13.69 -7.92 7.13
C ALA A 83 14.05 -8.17 8.61
N ARG A 84 14.01 -7.11 9.43
CA ARG A 84 14.24 -7.22 10.88
C ARG A 84 13.27 -8.17 11.58
N ARG A 85 11.99 -8.14 11.21
CA ARG A 85 10.96 -9.04 11.76
C ARG A 85 11.11 -10.48 11.29
N ALA A 86 11.70 -10.70 10.12
CA ALA A 86 11.94 -12.04 9.60
C ALA A 86 13.13 -12.72 10.30
N THR A 87 14.14 -11.95 10.70
CA THR A 87 15.32 -12.46 11.44
C THR A 87 15.01 -12.80 12.91
N ASP A 88 13.96 -12.22 13.49
CA ASP A 88 13.54 -12.45 14.88
C ASP A 88 12.70 -13.74 15.08
N ARG A 89 12.43 -14.47 14.00
CA ARG A 89 11.76 -15.78 14.03
C ARG A 89 12.76 -16.92 13.96
#